data_AF-A0AA87M220-F1
#
_entry.id   AF-A0AA87M220-F1
#
_cell.length_a   1.000
_cell.length_b   1.000
_cell.length_c   1.000
_cell.angle_alpha   90.00
_cell.angle_beta   90.00
_cell.angle_gamma   90.00
#
_symmetry.space_group_name_H-M   'P 1'
#
loop_
_entity.id
_entity.type
_entity.pdbx_description
1 polymer ?
#
loop_
_entity_poly.entity_id
_entity_poly.type
_entity_poly.pdbx_seq_one_letter_code
_entity_poly.pdbx_strand_id
1 'polypeptide(L)'
;MQITKLRSRILAATLTGLVAFGATSSAHAYSVYRGVNANAATGIVDWTLASFGVSAGPAPIPPNPPHLPTLSFFHYADDAAARAGRPAAQCFIKVDLGNLMDPALNTQVPVGNVNIPINGVGGYNPRAFPWNITFDNDPADHWSIAKTQIQSPITTNGEASRVAAAAFQSLATTAGSSVTVINGNQNNCRAQ
;
A
#
# COMPACT_ATOMS: atom_id res chain seq x y z
N MET A 1 35.72 -45.27 67.95
CA MET A 1 35.97 -43.84 67.71
C MET A 1 35.06 -43.40 66.56
N GLN A 2 33.97 -42.69 66.89
CA GLN A 2 33.11 -42.02 65.91
C GLN A 2 33.86 -40.81 65.32
N ILE A 3 33.63 -40.49 64.05
CA ILE A 3 33.20 -39.15 63.60
C ILE A 3 32.49 -39.33 62.25
N THR A 4 31.20 -39.03 62.30
CA THR A 4 30.25 -38.83 61.22
C THR A 4 30.57 -37.55 60.43
N LYS A 5 30.36 -37.56 59.11
CA LYS A 5 29.91 -36.36 58.38
C LYS A 5 28.78 -36.73 57.42
N LEU A 6 27.58 -36.69 57.99
CA LEU A 6 26.31 -36.45 57.30
C LEU A 6 26.16 -34.93 57.07
N ARG A 7 25.30 -34.54 56.12
CA ARG A 7 24.82 -33.17 55.74
C ARG A 7 25.59 -32.60 54.53
N SER A 8 24.96 -32.18 53.43
CA SER A 8 23.70 -31.44 53.32
C SER A 8 23.01 -31.64 51.96
N ARG A 9 21.68 -31.67 52.01
CA ARG A 9 20.73 -31.49 50.90
C ARG A 9 20.79 -30.04 50.36
N ILE A 10 20.32 -29.83 49.13
CA ILE A 10 19.54 -28.68 48.57
C ILE A 10 19.80 -28.69 47.04
N LEU A 11 18.94 -29.29 46.22
CA LEU A 11 17.84 -28.64 45.48
C LEU A 11 18.30 -27.44 44.61
N ALA A 12 18.40 -27.63 43.30
CA ALA A 12 18.15 -26.56 42.33
C ALA A 12 17.73 -27.18 40.99
N ALA A 13 16.43 -27.10 40.73
CA ALA A 13 15.80 -27.39 39.46
C ALA A 13 15.99 -26.20 38.48
N THR A 14 15.59 -26.44 37.23
CA THR A 14 15.15 -25.47 36.21
C THR A 14 16.19 -24.54 35.57
N LEU A 15 16.45 -24.77 34.28
CA LEU A 15 16.37 -23.70 33.28
C LEU A 15 15.88 -24.26 31.93
N THR A 16 14.57 -24.38 31.80
CA THR A 16 13.87 -24.37 30.51
C THR A 16 13.86 -22.95 29.95
N GLY A 17 14.14 -22.83 28.65
CA GLY A 17 13.53 -21.81 27.81
C GLY A 17 14.19 -20.44 27.77
N LEU A 18 15.09 -20.26 26.81
CA LEU A 18 15.05 -19.08 25.95
C LEU A 18 15.31 -19.57 24.52
N VAL A 19 14.25 -20.04 23.86
CA VAL A 19 14.21 -19.88 22.41
C VAL A 19 14.19 -18.38 22.22
N ALA A 20 15.30 -17.84 21.70
CA ALA A 20 15.40 -16.45 21.36
C ALA A 20 14.17 -16.11 20.53
N PHE A 21 13.33 -15.22 21.06
CA PHE A 21 12.50 -14.38 20.21
C PHE A 21 13.48 -13.60 19.35
N GLY A 22 13.87 -14.21 18.22
CA GLY A 22 14.24 -13.47 17.04
C GLY A 22 13.00 -12.68 16.69
N ALA A 23 12.85 -11.52 17.34
CA ALA A 23 12.10 -10.44 16.78
C ALA A 23 12.80 -10.17 15.44
N THR A 24 12.32 -10.84 14.40
CA THR A 24 12.37 -10.28 13.07
C THR A 24 11.66 -8.96 13.24
N SER A 25 12.42 -7.90 13.51
CA SER A 25 11.96 -6.56 13.26
C SER A 25 11.72 -6.59 11.76
N SER A 26 10.49 -6.91 11.36
CA SER A 26 10.01 -6.56 10.03
C SER A 26 10.22 -5.06 10.01
N ALA A 27 11.28 -4.62 9.35
CA ALA A 27 11.32 -3.28 8.82
C ALA A 27 10.12 -3.26 7.87
N HIS A 28 8.96 -2.87 8.41
CA HIS A 28 7.75 -2.75 7.64
C HIS A 28 8.07 -1.71 6.58
N ALA A 29 8.02 -2.11 5.32
CA ALA A 29 8.14 -1.17 4.23
C ALA A 29 7.09 -0.07 4.44
N TYR A 30 7.47 1.18 4.17
CA TYR A 30 6.55 2.29 4.18
C TYR A 30 5.51 2.04 3.08
N SER A 31 4.28 1.72 3.48
CA SER A 31 3.22 1.38 2.53
C SER A 31 2.14 2.45 2.50
N VAL A 32 1.55 2.65 1.33
CA VAL A 32 0.37 3.49 1.16
C VAL A 32 -0.80 2.65 0.64
N TYR A 33 -2.00 3.07 1.02
CA TYR A 33 -3.20 2.27 0.87
C TYR A 33 -4.30 3.05 0.15
N ARG A 34 -5.03 2.34 -0.71
CA ARG A 34 -6.26 2.83 -1.32
C ARG A 34 -7.36 1.80 -1.12
N GLY A 35 -8.43 2.19 -0.43
CA GLY A 35 -9.64 1.39 -0.34
C GLY A 35 -10.32 1.29 -1.71
N VAL A 36 -10.74 0.08 -2.06
CA VAL A 36 -11.38 -0.26 -3.34
C VAL A 36 -12.61 -1.11 -3.10
N ASN A 37 -13.51 -1.12 -4.08
CA ASN A 37 -14.64 -2.05 -4.09
C ASN A 37 -14.16 -3.44 -4.52
N ALA A 38 -14.91 -4.45 -4.11
CA ALA A 38 -14.71 -5.82 -4.48
C ALA A 38 -16.04 -6.57 -4.54
N ASN A 39 -16.07 -7.60 -5.39
CA ASN A 39 -17.21 -8.48 -5.50
C ASN A 39 -17.39 -9.26 -4.19
N ALA A 40 -18.48 -9.02 -3.48
CA ALA A 40 -18.71 -9.59 -2.14
C ALA A 40 -18.75 -11.13 -2.10
N ALA A 41 -19.08 -11.80 -3.21
CA ALA A 41 -19.12 -13.25 -3.28
C ALA A 41 -17.72 -13.86 -3.50
N THR A 42 -16.82 -13.14 -4.16
CA THR A 42 -15.55 -13.69 -4.63
C THR A 42 -14.33 -13.04 -4.00
N GLY A 43 -14.42 -11.82 -3.46
CA GLY A 43 -13.27 -11.04 -3.01
C GLY A 43 -12.40 -10.47 -4.14
N ILE A 44 -12.82 -10.59 -5.40
CA ILE A 44 -12.08 -10.00 -6.52
C ILE A 44 -12.28 -8.49 -6.51
N VAL A 45 -11.20 -7.73 -6.57
CA VAL A 45 -11.23 -6.26 -6.67
C VAL A 45 -12.00 -5.84 -7.93
N ASP A 46 -12.86 -4.83 -7.77
CA ASP A 46 -13.53 -4.16 -8.88
C ASP A 46 -12.55 -3.19 -9.56
N TRP A 47 -11.94 -3.62 -10.66
CA TRP A 47 -10.97 -2.86 -11.47
C TRP A 47 -11.64 -1.83 -12.39
N THR A 48 -12.47 -0.97 -11.81
CA THR A 48 -13.16 0.11 -12.54
C THR A 48 -12.82 1.47 -11.97
N LEU A 49 -13.28 2.52 -12.66
CA LEU A 49 -13.13 3.90 -12.21
C LEU A 49 -13.76 4.17 -10.84
N ALA A 50 -14.72 3.35 -10.39
CA ALA A 50 -15.32 3.48 -9.06
C ALA A 50 -14.29 3.25 -7.94
N SER A 51 -13.40 2.27 -8.14
CA SER A 51 -12.30 1.97 -7.22
C SER A 51 -11.09 2.89 -7.43
N PHE A 52 -10.83 3.30 -8.67
CA PHE A 52 -9.62 4.05 -9.06
C PHE A 52 -9.91 5.48 -9.53
N GLY A 53 -10.92 6.11 -8.94
CA GLY A 53 -11.29 7.49 -9.23
C GLY A 53 -10.13 8.46 -9.08
N VAL A 54 -9.82 9.13 -10.20
CA VAL A 54 -8.96 10.33 -10.31
C VAL A 54 -9.88 11.54 -10.19
N SER A 55 -9.72 12.34 -9.14
CA SER A 55 -10.57 13.51 -8.87
C SER A 55 -9.72 14.74 -8.54
N ALA A 56 -10.35 15.90 -8.32
CA ALA A 56 -9.65 17.11 -7.90
C ALA A 56 -8.67 16.78 -6.76
N GLY A 57 -7.38 17.08 -6.97
CA GLY A 57 -6.35 16.86 -5.96
C GLY A 57 -6.46 17.86 -4.81
N PRO A 58 -5.66 17.68 -3.73
CA PRO A 58 -5.58 18.64 -2.63
C PRO A 58 -5.32 20.07 -3.11
N ALA A 59 -5.73 21.03 -2.29
CA ALA A 59 -5.61 22.43 -2.66
C ALA A 59 -4.17 22.91 -2.46
N PRO A 60 -3.48 23.45 -3.49
CA PRO A 60 -2.21 24.13 -3.24
C PRO A 60 -2.44 25.24 -2.23
N ILE A 61 -1.64 25.25 -1.17
CA ILE A 61 -1.40 26.48 -0.41
C ILE A 61 -0.88 27.52 -1.43
N PRO A 62 -1.48 28.72 -1.53
CA PRO A 62 -1.31 29.60 -2.70
C PRO A 62 0.14 30.03 -3.01
N PRO A 63 0.46 30.41 -4.28
CA PRO A 63 -0.32 30.23 -5.51
C PRO A 63 0.47 29.58 -6.68
N ASN A 64 -0.20 28.71 -7.43
CA ASN A 64 0.25 28.01 -8.65
C ASN A 64 1.27 26.87 -8.47
N PRO A 65 1.10 25.75 -9.21
CA PRO A 65 0.30 25.55 -10.44
C PRO A 65 -1.17 25.09 -10.21
N PRO A 66 -2.00 25.01 -11.28
CA PRO A 66 -3.38 24.51 -11.20
C PRO A 66 -3.47 23.07 -10.68
N HIS A 67 -4.52 22.80 -9.89
CA HIS A 67 -4.83 21.47 -9.34
C HIS A 67 -4.84 20.43 -10.46
N LEU A 68 -3.85 19.55 -10.48
CA LEU A 68 -3.91 18.39 -11.35
C LEU A 68 -4.78 17.36 -10.64
N PRO A 69 -5.81 16.80 -11.30
CA PRO A 69 -6.54 15.68 -10.75
C PRO A 69 -5.58 14.54 -10.38
N THR A 70 -5.81 13.91 -9.24
CA THR A 70 -4.91 12.89 -8.71
C THR A 70 -5.64 11.61 -8.32
N LEU A 71 -4.91 10.50 -8.34
CA LEU A 71 -5.29 9.27 -7.67
C LEU A 71 -4.69 9.26 -6.25
N SER A 72 -5.55 9.20 -5.25
CA SER A 72 -5.17 9.32 -3.84
C SER A 72 -4.85 7.98 -3.15
N PHE A 73 -3.87 8.03 -2.25
CA PHE A 73 -3.44 6.97 -1.33
C PHE A 73 -3.17 7.58 0.05
N PHE A 74 -3.17 6.75 1.08
CA PHE A 74 -2.90 7.17 2.46
C PHE A 74 -1.91 6.23 3.12
N HIS A 75 -0.94 6.76 3.83
CA HIS A 75 -0.04 5.96 4.64
C HIS A 75 -0.76 5.48 5.92
N TYR A 76 -0.44 4.25 6.32
CA TYR A 76 -0.78 3.68 7.63
C TYR A 76 0.41 2.83 8.09
N ALA A 77 0.62 2.76 9.41
CA ALA A 77 1.73 2.02 10.01
C ALA A 77 1.77 0.53 9.60
N ASP A 78 0.60 -0.09 9.46
CA ASP A 78 0.44 -1.48 9.01
C ASP A 78 -0.96 -1.74 8.42
N ASP A 79 -1.18 -2.97 7.96
CA ASP A 79 -2.44 -3.43 7.36
C ASP A 79 -3.63 -3.41 8.36
N ALA A 80 -3.37 -3.52 9.66
CA ALA A 80 -4.41 -3.43 10.68
C ALA A 80 -4.84 -1.97 10.92
N ALA A 81 -3.88 -1.05 10.97
CA ALA A 81 -4.12 0.38 11.04
C ALA A 81 -4.88 0.88 9.81
N ALA A 82 -4.55 0.39 8.60
CA ALA A 82 -5.31 0.72 7.39
C ALA A 82 -6.78 0.29 7.47
N ARG A 83 -7.04 -0.94 7.95
CA ARG A 83 -8.41 -1.45 8.17
C ARG A 83 -9.16 -0.65 9.23
N ALA A 84 -8.49 -0.27 10.31
CA ALA A 84 -9.09 0.55 11.37
C ALA A 84 -9.37 1.99 10.92
N GLY A 85 -8.48 2.58 10.13
CA GLY A 85 -8.60 3.94 9.62
C GLY A 85 -9.64 4.09 8.49
N ARG A 86 -9.92 3.02 7.73
CA ARG A 86 -10.95 3.01 6.67
C ARG A 86 -11.83 1.76 6.74
N PRO A 87 -12.68 1.62 7.77
CA PRO A 87 -13.48 0.41 8.00
C PRO A 87 -14.51 0.11 6.91
N ALA A 88 -14.88 1.12 6.10
CA ALA A 88 -15.80 0.95 4.98
C ALA A 88 -15.15 0.35 3.71
N ALA A 89 -13.83 0.29 3.61
CA ALA A 89 -13.15 -0.25 2.45
C ALA A 89 -13.36 -1.77 2.35
N GLN A 90 -13.79 -2.25 1.18
CA GLN A 90 -14.04 -3.68 0.96
C GLN A 90 -12.73 -4.45 0.86
N CYS A 91 -11.82 -3.96 0.01
CA CYS A 91 -10.44 -4.39 -0.06
C CYS A 91 -9.52 -3.16 -0.06
N PHE A 92 -8.21 -3.38 0.05
CA PHE A 92 -7.23 -2.33 -0.17
C PHE A 92 -6.23 -2.74 -1.25
N ILE A 93 -5.85 -1.76 -2.06
CA ILE A 93 -4.60 -1.76 -2.80
C ILE A 93 -3.52 -1.22 -1.87
N LYS A 94 -2.50 -2.02 -1.63
CA LYS A 94 -1.31 -1.67 -0.87
C LYS A 94 -0.15 -1.47 -1.84
N VAL A 95 0.55 -0.35 -1.72
CA VAL A 95 1.76 -0.05 -2.49
C VAL A 95 2.91 0.11 -1.51
N ASP A 96 3.91 -0.76 -1.63
CA ASP A 96 5.12 -0.70 -0.81
C ASP A 96 6.12 0.26 -1.44
N LEU A 97 6.44 1.34 -0.72
CA LEU A 97 7.35 2.41 -1.16
C LEU A 97 8.78 2.21 -0.65
N GLY A 98 9.08 1.05 -0.08
CA GLY A 98 10.40 0.69 0.44
C GLY A 98 10.70 1.25 1.82
N ASN A 99 11.96 1.52 2.12
CA ASN A 99 12.41 1.98 3.44
C ASN A 99 12.38 3.51 3.52
N LEU A 100 11.18 4.09 3.63
CA LEU A 100 11.01 5.52 3.88
C LEU A 100 10.79 5.77 5.37
N MET A 101 11.38 6.84 5.88
CA MET A 101 11.13 7.38 7.22
C MET A 101 10.90 8.88 7.07
N ASP A 102 9.82 9.38 7.66
CA ASP A 102 9.46 10.81 7.71
C ASP A 102 9.66 11.54 6.36
N PRO A 103 8.94 11.12 5.29
CA PRO A 103 9.10 11.71 3.97
C PRO A 103 8.86 13.23 4.02
N ALA A 104 9.77 13.99 3.41
CA ALA A 104 9.58 15.43 3.26
C ALA A 104 8.46 15.72 2.24
N LEU A 105 7.79 16.87 2.38
CA LEU A 105 6.79 17.33 1.40
C LEU A 105 7.38 17.32 -0.02
N ASN A 106 6.60 16.84 -0.99
CA ASN A 106 6.98 16.61 -2.39
C ASN A 106 7.98 15.47 -2.63
N THR A 107 8.23 14.60 -1.65
CA THR A 107 8.96 13.34 -1.89
C THR A 107 8.26 12.55 -2.99
N GLN A 108 9.01 12.11 -4.00
CA GLN A 108 8.50 11.30 -5.11
C GLN A 108 9.10 9.91 -5.09
N VAL A 109 8.25 8.90 -5.25
CA VAL A 109 8.66 7.48 -5.32
C VAL A 109 8.13 6.88 -6.62
N PRO A 110 8.96 6.16 -7.40
CA PRO A 110 8.47 5.46 -8.58
C PRO A 110 7.62 4.23 -8.18
N VAL A 111 6.44 4.11 -8.78
CA VAL A 111 5.53 2.97 -8.66
C VAL A 111 5.49 2.23 -9.99
N GLY A 112 5.65 0.91 -9.91
CA GLY A 112 5.71 0.02 -11.08
C GLY A 112 7.08 -0.02 -11.75
N ASN A 113 7.14 -0.76 -12.87
CA ASN A 113 8.35 -1.02 -13.62
C ASN A 113 8.05 -0.91 -15.12
N VAL A 114 8.99 -0.39 -15.91
CA VAL A 114 8.90 -0.27 -17.39
C VAL A 114 8.54 -1.59 -18.08
N ASN A 115 8.86 -2.73 -17.47
CA ASN A 115 8.60 -4.07 -18.02
C ASN A 115 7.17 -4.57 -17.76
N ILE A 116 6.35 -3.85 -16.99
CA ILE A 116 4.97 -4.22 -16.70
C ILE A 116 4.06 -3.49 -17.69
N PRO A 117 3.44 -4.19 -18.66
CA PRO A 117 2.51 -3.55 -19.58
C PRO A 117 1.22 -3.17 -18.85
N ILE A 118 0.60 -2.06 -19.26
CA ILE A 118 -0.73 -1.66 -18.80
C ILE A 118 -1.75 -2.26 -19.78
N ASN A 119 -2.39 -3.37 -19.38
CA ASN A 119 -3.33 -4.11 -20.22
C ASN A 119 -4.78 -3.64 -20.02
N GLY A 120 -5.69 -3.90 -20.97
CA GLY A 120 -7.13 -3.71 -20.75
C GLY A 120 -7.64 -2.26 -20.83
N VAL A 121 -6.80 -1.30 -21.23
CA VAL A 121 -7.14 0.13 -21.34
C VAL A 121 -7.82 0.54 -22.65
N GLY A 122 -8.45 -0.39 -23.37
CA GLY A 122 -8.92 -0.23 -24.76
C GLY A 122 -9.24 1.21 -25.23
N GLY A 123 -8.42 1.74 -26.14
CA GLY A 123 -8.60 3.06 -26.75
C GLY A 123 -8.13 4.26 -25.92
N TYR A 124 -7.76 4.07 -24.66
CA TYR A 124 -7.15 5.11 -23.83
C TYR A 124 -5.63 5.13 -24.00
N ASN A 125 -5.01 6.28 -23.76
CA ASN A 125 -3.56 6.49 -23.91
C ASN A 125 -2.86 6.42 -22.55
N PRO A 126 -2.47 5.22 -22.05
CA PRO A 126 -1.74 5.11 -20.80
C PRO A 126 -0.33 5.70 -20.96
N ARG A 127 0.14 6.39 -19.92
CA ARG A 127 1.57 6.64 -19.80
C ARG A 127 2.23 5.38 -19.24
N ALA A 128 3.34 4.95 -19.83
CA ALA A 128 4.07 3.79 -19.34
C ALA A 128 4.61 4.00 -17.91
N PHE A 129 4.74 2.93 -17.15
CA PHE A 129 5.44 2.92 -15.87
C PHE A 129 6.95 3.22 -16.04
N PRO A 130 7.64 3.65 -14.97
CA PRO A 130 7.12 3.94 -13.63
C PRO A 130 6.36 5.26 -13.55
N TRP A 131 5.39 5.32 -12.63
CA TRP A 131 4.68 6.56 -12.29
C TRP A 131 5.19 7.10 -10.96
N ASN A 132 5.35 8.40 -10.84
CA ASN A 132 5.72 8.99 -9.55
C ASN A 132 4.47 9.16 -8.67
N ILE A 133 4.51 8.57 -7.48
CA ILE A 133 3.63 8.91 -6.37
C ILE A 133 4.32 9.96 -5.49
N THR A 134 3.60 11.02 -5.13
CA THR A 134 4.13 12.18 -4.42
C THR A 134 3.52 12.29 -3.04
N PHE A 135 4.34 12.53 -2.02
CA PHE A 135 3.87 12.89 -0.68
C PHE A 135 3.48 14.36 -0.65
N ASP A 136 2.18 14.64 -0.57
CA ASP A 136 1.65 16.00 -0.48
C ASP A 136 1.13 16.33 0.93
N ASN A 137 0.92 15.32 1.77
CA ASN A 137 0.48 15.45 3.16
C ASN A 137 -0.77 16.33 3.34
N ASP A 138 -1.62 16.41 2.31
CA ASP A 138 -2.90 17.12 2.36
C ASP A 138 -4.04 16.21 1.88
N PRO A 139 -4.87 15.65 2.80
CA PRO A 139 -4.76 15.76 4.26
C PRO A 139 -3.57 14.96 4.81
N ALA A 140 -3.36 14.95 6.13
CA ALA A 140 -2.24 14.23 6.75
C ALA A 140 -2.09 12.78 6.22
N ASP A 141 -0.84 12.37 6.01
CA ASP A 141 -0.45 11.06 5.48
C ASP A 141 -0.90 10.77 4.03
N HIS A 142 -1.36 11.79 3.30
CA HIS A 142 -1.81 11.65 1.92
C HIS A 142 -0.65 11.62 0.91
N TRP A 143 -0.82 10.73 -0.06
CA TRP A 143 0.04 10.53 -1.21
C TRP A 143 -0.79 10.52 -2.49
N SER A 144 -0.23 11.00 -3.59
CA SER A 144 -1.00 11.15 -4.82
C SER A 144 -0.21 10.85 -6.09
N ILE A 145 -0.87 10.26 -7.08
CA ILE A 145 -0.35 10.11 -8.45
C ILE A 145 -1.10 11.10 -9.33
N ALA A 146 -0.39 12.06 -9.93
CA ALA A 146 -0.99 13.04 -10.80
C ALA A 146 -1.53 12.41 -12.10
N LYS A 147 -2.64 12.91 -12.64
CA LYS A 147 -3.20 12.48 -13.92
C LYS A 147 -2.20 12.49 -15.08
N THR A 148 -1.24 13.41 -15.04
CA THR A 148 -0.15 13.52 -16.03
C THR A 148 0.87 12.38 -15.94
N GLN A 149 0.91 11.67 -14.81
CA GLN A 149 1.64 10.41 -14.67
C GLN A 149 0.84 9.22 -15.18
N ILE A 150 -0.50 9.33 -15.23
CA ILE A 150 -1.40 8.22 -15.59
C ILE A 150 -1.63 8.16 -17.12
N GLN A 151 -1.80 9.30 -17.78
CA GLN A 151 -2.14 9.38 -19.20
C GLN A 151 -1.30 10.39 -19.98
N SER A 152 -1.08 10.09 -21.26
CA SER A 152 -0.50 11.02 -22.24
C SER A 152 -0.98 10.67 -23.65
N PRO A 153 -1.72 11.53 -24.37
CA PRO A 153 -2.20 12.86 -23.96
C PRO A 153 -3.23 12.81 -22.82
N ILE A 154 -3.33 13.92 -22.08
CA ILE A 154 -4.25 14.08 -20.95
C ILE A 154 -5.67 14.33 -21.47
N THR A 155 -6.66 13.53 -21.02
CA THR A 155 -8.06 13.65 -21.46
C THR A 155 -9.01 13.90 -20.28
N THR A 156 -10.01 13.05 -20.03
CA THR A 156 -10.98 13.20 -18.94
C THR A 156 -10.54 12.47 -17.67
N ASN A 157 -11.11 12.84 -16.53
CA ASN A 157 -10.84 12.15 -15.26
C ASN A 157 -11.36 10.71 -15.27
N GLY A 158 -12.49 10.46 -15.95
CA GLY A 158 -13.03 9.10 -16.11
C GLY A 158 -12.09 8.20 -16.91
N GLU A 159 -11.48 8.71 -17.97
CA GLU A 159 -10.48 7.96 -18.74
C GLU A 159 -9.21 7.70 -17.92
N ALA A 160 -8.71 8.70 -17.20
CA ALA A 160 -7.57 8.53 -16.28
C ALA A 160 -7.87 7.48 -15.22
N SER A 161 -9.09 7.46 -14.68
CA SER A 161 -9.51 6.48 -13.68
C SER A 161 -9.56 5.05 -14.24
N ARG A 162 -9.97 4.87 -15.50
CA ARG A 162 -9.95 3.57 -16.18
C ARG A 162 -8.52 3.11 -16.45
N VAL A 163 -7.64 4.02 -16.88
CA VAL A 163 -6.22 3.72 -17.04
C VAL A 163 -5.58 3.36 -15.71
N ALA A 164 -5.86 4.10 -14.63
CA ALA A 164 -5.40 3.77 -13.29
C ALA A 164 -5.87 2.38 -12.84
N ALA A 165 -7.14 2.05 -13.05
CA ALA A 165 -7.67 0.73 -12.68
C ALA A 165 -6.92 -0.41 -13.38
N ALA A 166 -6.77 -0.31 -14.70
CA ALA A 166 -6.02 -1.27 -15.51
C ALA A 166 -4.52 -1.36 -15.14
N ALA A 167 -3.91 -0.21 -14.86
CA ALA A 167 -2.52 -0.12 -14.47
C ALA A 167 -2.28 -0.81 -13.11
N PHE A 168 -3.12 -0.53 -12.12
CA PHE A 168 -3.04 -1.18 -10.81
C PHE A 168 -3.44 -2.65 -10.85
N GLN A 169 -4.34 -3.08 -11.74
CA GLN A 169 -4.60 -4.50 -11.99
C GLN A 169 -3.35 -5.20 -12.51
N SER A 170 -2.68 -4.59 -13.50
CA SER A 170 -1.44 -5.14 -14.08
C SER A 170 -0.32 -5.21 -13.04
N LEU A 171 -0.18 -4.19 -12.19
CA LEU A 171 0.77 -4.23 -11.07
C LEU A 171 0.41 -5.32 -10.06
N ALA A 172 -0.83 -5.36 -9.57
CA ALA A 172 -1.24 -6.29 -8.52
C ALA A 172 -1.23 -7.77 -8.95
N THR A 173 -1.30 -8.05 -10.25
CA THR A 173 -1.20 -9.41 -10.83
C THR A 173 0.24 -9.78 -11.22
N THR A 174 1.18 -8.84 -11.20
CA THR A 174 2.58 -9.09 -11.54
C THR A 174 3.44 -9.21 -10.28
N ALA A 175 4.10 -10.36 -10.11
CA ALA A 175 5.01 -10.58 -8.99
C ALA A 175 6.17 -9.56 -9.01
N GLY A 176 6.52 -9.02 -7.84
CA GLY A 176 7.62 -8.05 -7.70
C GLY A 176 7.29 -6.61 -8.12
N SER A 177 6.01 -6.28 -8.33
CA SER A 177 5.55 -4.92 -8.65
C SER A 177 5.49 -3.97 -7.45
N SER A 178 5.68 -4.49 -6.23
CA SER A 178 5.43 -3.81 -4.95
C SER A 178 3.98 -3.36 -4.73
N VAL A 179 3.04 -3.84 -5.55
CA VAL A 179 1.61 -3.62 -5.37
C VAL A 179 0.94 -4.93 -5.03
N THR A 180 0.15 -4.92 -3.95
CA THR A 180 -0.61 -6.09 -3.48
C THR A 180 -2.04 -5.71 -3.16
N VAL A 181 -2.91 -6.72 -3.10
CA VAL A 181 -4.28 -6.60 -2.60
C VAL A 181 -4.31 -7.19 -1.20
N ILE A 182 -4.86 -6.45 -0.24
CA ILE A 182 -5.08 -6.95 1.13
C ILE A 182 -6.57 -6.85 1.50
N ASN A 183 -6.96 -7.63 2.51
CA ASN A 183 -8.33 -7.64 3.02
C ASN A 183 -8.71 -6.28 3.62
N GLY A 184 -9.93 -5.82 3.33
CA GLY A 184 -10.58 -4.74 4.04
C GLY A 184 -11.60 -5.31 5.01
N ASN A 185 -12.86 -4.89 4.87
CA ASN A 185 -13.99 -5.53 5.53
C ASN A 185 -14.48 -6.81 4.82
N GLN A 186 -14.05 -7.05 3.57
CA GLN A 186 -14.22 -8.33 2.90
C GLN A 186 -12.99 -9.21 3.11
N ASN A 187 -13.23 -10.52 3.15
CA ASN A 187 -12.17 -11.53 3.19
C ASN A 187 -11.85 -12.04 1.79
N ASN A 188 -10.70 -12.71 1.64
CA ASN A 188 -10.22 -13.30 0.39
C ASN A 188 -10.02 -12.28 -0.75
N CYS A 189 -9.70 -11.03 -0.37
CA CYS A 189 -9.38 -9.97 -1.31
C CYS A 189 -8.18 -10.38 -2.16
N ARG A 190 -8.33 -10.34 -3.48
CA ARG A 190 -7.23 -10.67 -4.40
C ARG A 190 -7.33 -9.92 -5.72
N ALA A 191 -6.19 -9.83 -6.38
CA ALA A 191 -6.12 -9.46 -7.78
C ALA A 191 -6.49 -10.65 -8.67
N GLN A 192 -7.19 -10.36 -9.76
CA GLN A 192 -7.52 -11.30 -10.83
C GLN A 192 -7.78 -10.50 -12.11
#